data_AF-A0A425CZH9-F1
#
_entry.id   AF-A0A425CZH9-F1
#
_cell.length_a   1.000
_cell.length_b   1.000
_cell.length_c   1.000
_cell.angle_alpha   90.00
_cell.angle_beta   90.00
_cell.angle_gamma   90.00
#
_symmetry.space_group_name_H-M   'P 1'
#
loop_
_entity.id
_entity.type
_entity.pdbx_description
1 polymer ?
#
loop_
_entity_poly.entity_id
_entity_poly.type
_entity_poly.pdbx_seq_one_letter_code
_entity_poly.pdbx_strand_id
1 'polypeptide(L)'
;MSSLHATCMARRSPSGAKFVKKLFDMMSMTPPSVGGWCRGGSAIEIKCPVDFAQLMLPKYFKHSKFSSFVRQLNFYGFQTCKSDVVLLIAHASQHKTLVFRHPHFNQHKPHLMTKIKRKTNFSEICDTVDEVEELRHDVSDIKATLVALSTQLSQLTQMITSVQQKPPPVSYHPLQIRDSLIEALEFLAEDNAAADQLQDPSALAPFYVQCDGVDAATGY
;
A
#
# COMPACT_ATOMS: atom_id res chain seq x y z
N MET A 1 -7.21 50.29 15.99
CA MET A 1 -6.59 49.00 16.35
C MET A 1 -7.69 48.00 16.61
N SER A 2 -7.69 46.91 15.86
CA SER A 2 -8.84 46.11 15.48
C SER A 2 -9.38 45.22 16.60
N SER A 3 -10.68 45.29 16.85
CA SER A 3 -11.43 44.36 17.69
C SER A 3 -11.69 43.07 16.90
N LEU A 4 -10.98 42.00 17.23
CA LEU A 4 -11.23 40.66 16.70
C LEU A 4 -12.38 40.04 17.50
N HIS A 5 -13.58 40.17 16.94
CA HIS A 5 -14.73 39.38 17.34
C HIS A 5 -14.46 37.93 16.91
N ALA A 6 -14.14 37.07 17.87
CA ALA A 6 -14.01 35.63 17.64
C ALA A 6 -15.41 35.08 17.31
N THR A 7 -15.71 34.98 16.02
CA THR A 7 -16.89 34.25 15.52
C THR A 7 -16.75 32.80 15.95
N CYS A 8 -17.52 32.44 16.98
CA CYS A 8 -17.71 31.07 17.41
C CYS A 8 -18.27 30.26 16.23
N MET A 9 -17.40 29.53 15.53
CA MET A 9 -17.77 28.48 14.60
C MET A 9 -18.29 27.29 15.42
N ALA A 10 -19.51 27.43 15.94
CA ALA A 10 -20.29 26.32 16.41
C ALA A 10 -20.52 25.39 15.21
N ARG A 11 -19.66 24.37 15.07
CA ARG A 11 -19.86 23.26 14.14
C ARG A 11 -21.26 22.73 14.39
N ARG A 12 -22.21 23.05 13.50
CA ARG A 12 -23.56 22.49 13.53
C ARG A 12 -23.38 20.98 13.47
N SER A 13 -23.64 20.31 14.59
CA SER A 13 -23.65 18.85 14.65
C SER A 13 -24.61 18.37 13.57
N PRO A 14 -24.17 17.56 12.60
CA PRO A 14 -25.04 17.12 11.53
C PRO A 14 -26.22 16.42 12.19
N SER A 15 -27.44 16.82 11.83
CA SER A 15 -28.68 16.20 12.33
C SER A 15 -28.68 14.67 12.19
N GLY A 16 -27.83 14.16 11.27
CA GLY A 16 -27.32 12.79 11.14
C GLY A 16 -26.91 12.12 12.45
N ALA A 17 -25.89 12.66 13.10
CA ALA A 17 -25.28 12.10 14.30
C ALA A 17 -26.25 12.06 15.49
N LYS A 18 -27.25 12.96 15.52
CA LYS A 18 -28.23 13.05 16.60
C LYS A 18 -29.21 11.87 16.60
N PHE A 19 -29.65 11.39 15.44
CA PHE A 19 -30.58 10.24 15.37
C PHE A 19 -29.88 8.97 15.83
N VAL A 20 -28.70 8.68 15.27
CA VAL A 20 -27.98 7.43 15.54
C VAL A 20 -27.59 7.33 17.03
N LYS A 21 -27.16 8.44 17.65
CA LYS A 21 -26.91 8.50 19.09
C LYS A 21 -28.16 8.22 19.91
N LYS A 22 -29.28 8.91 19.61
CA LYS A 22 -30.56 8.68 20.29
C LYS A 22 -31.06 7.24 20.14
N LEU A 23 -30.88 6.65 18.96
CA LEU A 23 -31.21 5.25 18.72
C LEU A 23 -30.40 4.34 19.63
N PHE A 24 -29.08 4.54 19.72
CA PHE A 24 -28.21 3.75 20.61
C PHE A 24 -28.65 3.83 22.07
N ASP A 25 -28.89 5.05 22.56
CA ASP A 25 -29.34 5.28 23.94
C ASP A 25 -30.71 4.62 24.19
N MET A 26 -31.65 4.80 23.26
CA MET A 26 -33.00 4.21 23.33
C MET A 26 -32.96 2.69 23.39
N MET A 27 -32.19 2.04 22.51
CA MET A 27 -32.12 0.58 22.46
C MET A 27 -31.45 0.00 23.70
N SER A 28 -30.54 0.75 24.33
CA SER A 28 -29.89 0.37 25.59
C SER A 28 -30.82 0.49 26.81
N MET A 29 -31.80 1.39 26.74
CA MET A 29 -32.81 1.61 27.79
C MET A 29 -34.15 0.90 27.51
N THR A 30 -34.26 0.18 26.39
CA THR A 30 -35.49 -0.53 26.04
C THR A 30 -35.64 -1.77 26.93
N PRO A 31 -36.80 -1.99 27.55
CA PRO A 31 -37.03 -3.20 28.35
C PRO A 31 -37.02 -4.46 27.45
N PRO A 32 -36.41 -5.57 27.89
CA PRO A 32 -36.28 -6.80 27.08
C PRO A 32 -37.59 -7.42 26.60
N SER A 33 -38.72 -7.09 27.24
CA SER A 33 -40.07 -7.52 26.85
C SER A 33 -40.56 -6.84 25.56
N VAL A 34 -40.10 -5.63 25.26
CA VAL A 34 -40.55 -4.82 24.12
C VAL A 34 -39.52 -4.81 22.99
N GLY A 35 -38.24 -4.89 23.32
CA GLY A 35 -37.14 -4.95 22.36
C GLY A 35 -35.77 -4.75 23.03
N GLY A 36 -34.74 -4.55 22.22
CA GLY A 36 -33.39 -4.29 22.72
C GLY A 36 -32.30 -4.66 21.72
N TRP A 37 -31.09 -4.86 22.24
CA TRP A 37 -29.97 -5.39 21.47
C TRP A 37 -30.09 -6.91 21.34
N CYS A 38 -29.81 -7.45 20.15
CA CYS A 38 -29.71 -8.90 19.96
C CYS A 38 -28.47 -9.48 20.67
N ARG A 39 -28.47 -10.80 20.87
CA ARG A 39 -27.31 -11.53 21.43
C ARG A 39 -26.07 -11.27 20.57
N GLY A 40 -25.07 -10.57 21.12
CA GLY A 40 -23.85 -10.14 20.42
C GLY A 40 -23.78 -8.65 20.07
N GLY A 41 -24.84 -7.87 20.28
CA GLY A 41 -24.83 -6.41 20.17
C GLY A 41 -24.66 -5.86 18.75
N SER A 42 -24.73 -6.71 17.73
CA SER A 42 -24.50 -6.34 16.32
C SER A 42 -25.78 -6.07 15.52
N ALA A 43 -26.93 -6.19 16.17
CA ALA A 43 -28.26 -5.95 15.62
C ALA A 43 -29.20 -5.55 16.77
N ILE A 44 -30.31 -4.93 16.40
CA ILE A 44 -31.38 -4.54 17.31
C ILE A 44 -32.65 -5.30 16.96
N GLU A 45 -33.41 -5.68 17.98
CA GLU A 45 -34.69 -6.37 17.85
C GLU A 45 -35.83 -5.57 18.48
N ILE A 46 -37.00 -5.65 17.85
CA ILE A 46 -38.24 -5.03 18.30
C ILE A 46 -39.30 -6.12 18.28
N LYS A 47 -39.73 -6.59 19.45
CA LYS A 47 -40.63 -7.74 19.60
C LYS A 47 -42.10 -7.36 19.40
N CYS A 48 -42.47 -6.19 19.90
CA CYS A 48 -43.82 -5.62 19.79
C CYS A 48 -43.74 -4.21 19.19
N PRO A 49 -43.88 -4.05 17.85
CA PRO A 49 -43.74 -2.74 17.20
C PRO A 49 -44.73 -1.69 17.70
N VAL A 50 -45.95 -2.10 18.06
CA VAL A 50 -47.00 -1.21 18.57
C VAL A 50 -46.62 -0.67 19.95
N ASP A 51 -46.32 -1.56 20.90
CA ASP A 51 -45.95 -1.19 22.26
C ASP A 51 -44.64 -0.40 22.29
N PHE A 52 -43.67 -0.80 21.47
CA PHE A 52 -42.41 -0.08 21.30
C PHE A 52 -42.65 1.36 20.83
N ALA A 53 -43.54 1.52 19.85
CA ALA A 53 -43.86 2.83 19.29
C ALA A 53 -44.55 3.76 20.29
N GLN A 54 -45.38 3.22 21.18
CA GLN A 54 -46.07 4.00 22.21
C GLN A 54 -45.16 4.29 23.42
N LEU A 55 -44.37 3.31 23.87
CA LEU A 55 -43.59 3.40 25.10
C LEU A 55 -42.24 4.11 24.90
N MET A 56 -41.54 3.81 23.81
CA MET A 56 -40.14 4.24 23.62
C MET A 56 -40.03 5.47 22.73
N LEU A 57 -40.77 5.54 21.61
CA LEU A 57 -40.57 6.65 20.66
C LEU A 57 -40.85 8.04 21.24
N PRO A 58 -41.92 8.29 22.03
CA PRO A 58 -42.17 9.61 22.62
C PRO A 58 -41.07 10.09 23.58
N LYS A 59 -40.31 9.16 24.18
CA LYS A 59 -39.23 9.49 25.12
C LYS A 59 -37.99 10.05 24.41
N TYR A 60 -37.75 9.64 23.15
CA TYR A 60 -36.52 9.98 22.41
C TYR A 60 -36.79 10.87 21.18
N PHE A 61 -38.00 10.80 20.62
CA PHE A 61 -38.42 11.46 19.40
C PHE A 61 -39.73 12.23 19.59
N LYS A 62 -39.96 13.25 18.77
CA LYS A 62 -41.17 14.09 18.82
C LYS A 62 -42.40 13.45 18.14
N HIS A 63 -42.42 12.13 18.02
CA HIS A 63 -43.50 11.37 17.39
C HIS A 63 -43.55 9.95 17.95
N SER A 64 -44.73 9.32 17.92
CA SER A 64 -44.95 7.91 18.27
C SER A 64 -45.13 7.00 17.04
N LYS A 65 -44.93 7.53 15.82
CA LYS A 65 -45.18 6.78 14.59
C LYS A 65 -44.02 5.81 14.28
N PHE A 66 -44.30 4.52 14.32
CA PHE A 66 -43.32 3.49 13.97
C PHE A 66 -42.81 3.62 12.53
N SER A 67 -43.67 4.01 11.59
CA SER A 67 -43.28 4.25 10.19
C SER A 67 -42.23 5.34 10.05
N SER A 68 -42.35 6.44 10.81
CA SER A 68 -41.35 7.51 10.84
C SER A 68 -40.01 7.02 11.39
N PHE A 69 -40.04 6.16 12.39
CA PHE A 69 -38.83 5.53 12.94
C PHE A 69 -38.15 4.62 11.91
N VAL A 70 -38.89 3.74 11.24
CA VAL A 70 -38.36 2.87 10.17
C VAL A 70 -37.82 3.69 9.01
N ARG A 71 -38.48 4.81 8.64
CA ARG A 71 -37.98 5.73 7.62
C ARG A 71 -36.61 6.28 7.99
N GLN A 72 -36.41 6.69 9.25
CA GLN A 72 -35.11 7.14 9.72
C GLN A 72 -34.08 6.01 9.62
N LEU A 73 -34.37 4.80 10.10
CA LEU A 73 -33.48 3.65 9.96
C LEU A 73 -33.04 3.43 8.50
N ASN A 74 -33.99 3.48 7.55
CA ASN A 74 -33.69 3.34 6.13
C ASN A 74 -32.77 4.45 5.60
N PHE A 75 -32.95 5.70 6.06
CA PHE A 75 -32.06 6.80 5.70
C PHE A 75 -30.63 6.64 6.23
N TYR A 76 -30.40 5.86 7.28
CA TYR A 76 -29.06 5.55 7.78
C TYR A 76 -28.57 4.17 7.33
N GLY A 77 -29.21 3.56 6.33
CA GLY A 77 -28.75 2.31 5.73
C GLY A 77 -28.95 1.06 6.59
N PHE A 78 -29.81 1.11 7.61
CA PHE A 78 -30.17 -0.09 8.36
C PHE A 78 -30.93 -1.06 7.47
N GLN A 79 -30.55 -2.34 7.56
CA GLN A 79 -31.17 -3.42 6.81
C GLN A 79 -32.08 -4.22 7.75
N THR A 80 -33.24 -4.65 7.25
CA THR A 80 -34.09 -5.59 7.97
C THR A 80 -33.57 -7.02 7.76
N CYS A 81 -33.32 -7.73 8.86
CA CYS A 81 -32.99 -9.14 8.81
C CYS A 81 -34.30 -9.93 8.70
N LYS A 82 -34.70 -10.26 7.47
CA LYS A 82 -35.82 -11.19 7.23
C LYS A 82 -35.27 -12.61 7.40
N SER A 83 -35.29 -13.14 8.61
CA SER A 83 -35.09 -14.57 8.80
C SER A 83 -36.43 -15.27 8.56
N ASP A 84 -36.45 -16.26 7.66
CA ASP A 84 -37.65 -17.06 7.37
C ASP A 84 -38.20 -17.77 8.62
N VAL A 85 -37.31 -18.09 9.57
CA VAL A 85 -37.66 -18.69 10.87
C VAL A 85 -38.44 -17.71 11.76
N VAL A 86 -38.11 -16.41 11.73
CA VAL A 86 -38.82 -15.37 12.49
C VAL A 86 -40.22 -15.15 11.93
N LEU A 87 -40.40 -15.29 10.62
CA LEU A 87 -41.73 -15.20 10.00
C LEU A 87 -42.63 -16.39 10.38
N LEU A 88 -42.08 -17.61 10.44
CA LEU A 88 -42.84 -18.79 10.84
C LEU A 88 -43.36 -18.71 12.30
N ILE A 89 -42.52 -18.26 13.24
CA ILE A 89 -42.90 -18.08 14.66
C ILE A 89 -43.89 -16.90 14.82
N ALA A 90 -43.71 -15.83 14.04
CA ALA A 90 -44.60 -14.67 14.03
C ALA A 90 -45.95 -14.94 13.34
N HIS A 91 -46.09 -15.99 12.54
CA HIS A 91 -47.40 -16.40 12.02
C HIS A 91 -48.22 -17.16 13.07
N ALA A 92 -47.57 -17.82 14.03
CA ALA A 92 -48.22 -18.51 15.15
C ALA A 92 -48.54 -17.57 16.34
N SER A 93 -47.86 -16.43 16.43
CA SER A 93 -47.97 -15.47 17.52
C SER A 93 -48.32 -14.10 16.95
N GLN A 94 -49.35 -13.40 17.43
CA GLN A 94 -49.69 -12.04 16.94
C GLN A 94 -48.57 -10.99 17.11
N HIS A 95 -47.43 -11.37 17.70
CA HIS A 95 -46.27 -10.53 17.94
C HIS A 95 -45.20 -10.71 16.85
N LYS A 96 -45.22 -9.81 15.87
CA LYS A 96 -44.19 -9.73 14.81
C LYS A 96 -42.90 -9.13 15.35
N THR A 97 -41.89 -9.96 15.56
CA THR A 97 -40.53 -9.51 15.89
C THR A 97 -39.82 -8.99 14.64
N LEU A 98 -39.23 -7.79 14.73
CA LEU A 98 -38.48 -7.13 13.67
C LEU A 98 -37.02 -6.96 14.10
N VAL A 99 -36.09 -7.37 13.25
CA VAL A 99 -34.64 -7.22 13.50
C VAL A 99 -34.04 -6.28 12.47
N PHE A 100 -33.25 -5.32 12.95
CA PHE A 100 -32.51 -4.37 12.13
C PHE A 100 -31.01 -4.44 12.43
N ARG A 101 -30.19 -4.35 11.37
CA ARG A 101 -28.74 -4.41 11.47
C ARG A 101 -28.09 -3.31 10.63
N HIS A 102 -26.95 -2.82 11.11
CA HIS A 102 -26.05 -1.96 10.35
C HIS A 102 -24.59 -2.32 10.73
N PRO A 103 -23.65 -2.45 9.78
CA PRO A 103 -22.26 -2.88 10.06
C PRO A 103 -21.53 -2.03 11.11
N HIS A 104 -21.73 -0.71 11.07
CA HIS A 104 -21.12 0.25 12.00
C HIS A 104 -21.97 0.56 13.24
N PHE A 105 -23.13 -0.09 13.41
CA PHE A 105 -24.00 0.11 14.57
C PHE A 105 -23.88 -1.10 15.51
N ASN A 106 -23.03 -0.97 16.52
CA ASN A 106 -22.72 -2.05 17.44
C ASN A 106 -22.66 -1.56 18.88
N GLN A 107 -23.30 -2.30 19.79
CA GLN A 107 -23.36 -1.98 21.22
C GLN A 107 -21.98 -1.85 21.86
N HIS A 108 -21.05 -2.75 21.51
CA HIS A 108 -19.72 -2.81 22.09
C HIS A 108 -18.70 -1.91 21.38
N LYS A 109 -19.06 -1.34 20.22
CA LYS A 109 -18.18 -0.47 19.42
C LYS A 109 -18.89 0.84 19.03
N PRO A 110 -19.25 1.69 20.01
CA PRO A 110 -19.98 2.93 19.75
C PRO A 110 -19.18 3.93 18.89
N HIS A 111 -17.84 3.87 18.91
CA HIS A 111 -17.00 4.72 18.08
C HIS A 111 -17.24 4.54 16.57
N LEU A 112 -17.73 3.38 16.14
CA LEU A 112 -18.06 3.13 14.72
C LEU A 112 -19.29 3.92 14.26
N MET A 113 -20.14 4.38 15.17
CA MET A 113 -21.34 5.14 14.83
C MET A 113 -21.04 6.47 14.13
N THR A 114 -19.83 7.00 14.26
CA THR A 114 -19.38 8.20 13.53
C THR A 114 -19.34 7.98 12.02
N LYS A 115 -19.14 6.73 11.58
CA LYS A 115 -19.16 6.32 10.17
C LYS A 115 -20.57 6.16 9.61
N ILE A 116 -21.61 6.27 10.45
CA ILE A 116 -23.00 6.16 10.00
C ILE A 116 -23.48 7.53 9.52
N LYS A 117 -23.44 7.72 8.20
CA LYS A 117 -23.93 8.93 7.55
C LYS A 117 -25.37 8.73 7.05
N ARG A 118 -26.13 9.83 7.02
CA ARG A 118 -27.50 9.82 6.49
C ARG A 118 -27.42 9.85 4.97
N LYS A 119 -28.06 8.90 4.30
CA LYS A 119 -28.37 8.96 2.87
C LYS A 119 -29.25 10.18 2.60
N THR A 120 -28.63 11.24 2.11
CA THR A 120 -29.29 12.38 1.47
C THR A 120 -28.70 12.51 0.07
N ASN A 121 -29.42 13.15 -0.85
CA ASN A 121 -28.89 13.47 -2.19
C ASN A 121 -27.59 14.31 -2.14
N PHE A 122 -27.20 14.80 -0.95
CA PHE A 122 -26.00 15.61 -0.72
C PHE A 122 -24.87 14.84 0.00
N SER A 123 -25.13 13.66 0.58
CA SER A 123 -24.10 12.86 1.25
C SER A 123 -23.08 12.33 0.26
N GLU A 124 -23.52 11.93 -0.94
CA GLU A 124 -22.65 11.49 -2.03
C GLU A 124 -21.58 12.55 -2.35
N ILE A 125 -21.93 13.84 -2.27
CA ILE A 125 -21.01 14.94 -2.56
C ILE A 125 -19.98 15.13 -1.43
N CYS A 126 -20.32 14.90 -0.16
CA CYS A 126 -19.34 15.04 0.93
C CYS A 126 -18.44 13.82 1.05
N ASP A 127 -18.98 12.63 0.77
CA ASP A 127 -18.23 11.37 0.78
C ASP A 127 -17.20 11.35 -0.35
N THR A 128 -17.55 11.85 -1.55
CA THR A 128 -16.57 12.01 -2.64
C THR A 128 -15.50 13.04 -2.34
N VAL A 129 -15.79 14.11 -1.61
CA VAL A 129 -14.77 15.12 -1.28
C VAL A 129 -13.75 14.58 -0.27
N ASP A 130 -14.19 13.87 0.76
CA ASP A 130 -13.29 13.21 1.72
C ASP A 130 -12.44 12.12 1.02
N GLU A 131 -13.05 11.29 0.16
CA GLU A 131 -12.35 10.25 -0.62
C GLU A 131 -11.36 10.84 -1.64
N VAL A 132 -11.72 11.94 -2.32
CA VAL A 132 -10.84 12.62 -3.29
C VAL A 132 -9.63 13.24 -2.57
N GLU A 133 -9.80 13.76 -1.36
CA GLU A 133 -8.68 14.32 -0.60
C GLU A 133 -7.71 13.25 -0.10
N GLU A 134 -8.23 12.10 0.34
CA GLU A 134 -7.43 10.92 0.69
C GLU A 134 -6.66 10.39 -0.54
N LEU A 135 -7.34 10.23 -1.68
CA LEU A 135 -6.70 9.87 -2.95
C LEU A 135 -5.63 10.88 -3.40
N ARG A 136 -5.84 12.18 -3.18
CA ARG A 136 -4.84 13.21 -3.48
C ARG A 136 -3.60 13.05 -2.60
N HIS A 137 -3.77 12.66 -1.34
CA HIS A 137 -2.66 12.37 -0.43
C HIS A 137 -1.87 11.14 -0.91
N ASP A 138 -2.57 10.03 -1.19
CA ASP A 138 -1.94 8.81 -1.71
C ASP A 138 -1.18 9.05 -3.02
N VAL A 139 -1.76 9.81 -3.94
CA VAL A 139 -1.08 10.19 -5.20
C VAL A 139 0.15 11.05 -4.93
N SER A 140 0.12 11.91 -3.92
CA SER A 140 1.29 12.70 -3.51
C SER A 140 2.41 11.80 -2.98
N ASP A 141 2.08 10.83 -2.13
CA ASP A 141 3.04 9.90 -1.55
C ASP A 141 3.65 8.98 -2.61
N ILE A 142 2.82 8.47 -3.53
CA ILE A 142 3.29 7.69 -4.68
C ILE A 142 4.24 8.51 -5.56
N LYS A 143 3.93 9.79 -5.80
CA LYS A 143 4.84 10.67 -6.54
C LYS A 143 6.17 10.86 -5.82
N ALA A 144 6.16 11.03 -4.49
CA ALA A 144 7.37 11.18 -3.70
C ALA A 144 8.25 9.93 -3.78
N THR A 145 7.65 8.74 -3.68
CA THR A 145 8.38 7.47 -3.81
C THR A 145 8.96 7.28 -5.22
N LEU A 146 8.22 7.64 -6.28
CA LEU A 146 8.72 7.62 -7.65
C LEU A 146 9.95 8.53 -7.85
N VAL A 147 9.93 9.73 -7.28
CA VAL A 147 11.07 10.66 -7.32
C VAL A 147 12.28 10.06 -6.58
N ALA A 148 12.06 9.45 -5.42
CA ALA A 148 13.13 8.79 -4.68
C ALA A 148 13.75 7.62 -5.47
N LEU A 149 12.92 6.76 -6.07
CA LEU A 149 13.39 5.65 -6.90
C LEU A 149 14.11 6.13 -8.15
N SER A 150 13.60 7.17 -8.82
CA SER A 150 14.27 7.81 -9.96
C SER A 150 15.66 8.33 -9.59
N THR A 151 15.78 8.94 -8.41
CA THR A 151 17.07 9.42 -7.87
C THR A 151 18.02 8.26 -7.62
N GLN A 152 17.55 7.15 -7.05
CA GLN A 152 18.37 5.94 -6.85
C GLN A 152 18.83 5.32 -8.18
N LEU A 153 17.97 5.25 -9.19
CA LEU A 153 18.34 4.77 -10.52
C LEU A 153 19.40 5.66 -11.17
N SER A 154 19.29 6.99 -11.02
CA SER A 154 20.30 7.93 -11.53
C SER A 154 21.65 7.72 -10.84
N GLN A 155 21.68 7.53 -9.52
CA GLN A 155 22.90 7.25 -8.77
C GLN A 155 23.56 5.94 -9.20
N LEU A 156 22.78 4.86 -9.34
CA LEU A 156 23.31 3.58 -9.84
C LEU A 156 23.87 3.71 -11.26
N THR A 157 23.19 4.45 -12.13
CA THR A 157 23.65 4.71 -13.50
C THR A 157 24.97 5.46 -13.51
N GLN A 158 25.15 6.45 -12.64
CA GLN A 158 26.43 7.17 -12.50
C GLN A 158 27.55 6.26 -11.97
N MET A 159 27.27 5.41 -10.97
CA MET A 159 28.24 4.45 -10.45
C MET A 159 28.71 3.46 -11.53
N ILE A 160 27.79 2.89 -12.31
CA ILE A 160 28.13 1.98 -13.42
C ILE A 160 28.97 2.70 -14.47
N THR A 161 28.61 3.95 -14.80
CA THR A 161 29.38 4.76 -15.77
C THR A 161 30.81 4.99 -15.27
N SER A 162 31.02 5.23 -13.97
CA SER A 162 32.35 5.42 -13.41
C SER A 162 33.23 4.16 -13.47
N VAL A 163 32.64 2.97 -13.34
CA VAL A 163 33.34 1.68 -13.43
C VAL A 163 33.59 1.25 -14.87
N GLN A 164 32.72 1.67 -15.81
CA GLN A 164 32.83 1.39 -17.24
C GLN A 164 33.77 2.36 -17.98
N GLN A 165 34.37 3.35 -17.31
CA GLN A 165 35.40 4.20 -17.92
C GLN A 165 36.62 3.33 -18.25
N LYS A 166 36.76 3.00 -19.54
CA LYS A 166 37.97 2.39 -20.11
C LYS A 166 39.18 3.22 -19.66
N PRO A 167 40.21 2.62 -19.03
CA PRO A 167 41.37 3.38 -18.58
C PRO A 167 41.95 4.17 -19.76
N PRO A 168 42.41 5.42 -19.54
CA PRO A 168 42.99 6.22 -20.59
C PRO A 168 44.13 5.42 -21.25
N PRO A 169 44.27 5.47 -22.59
CA PRO A 169 45.38 4.82 -23.25
C PRO A 169 46.67 5.35 -22.61
N VAL A 170 47.43 4.46 -21.96
CA VAL A 170 48.78 4.80 -21.50
C VAL A 170 49.57 5.13 -22.77
N SER A 171 49.86 6.42 -22.96
CA SER A 171 50.68 6.88 -24.07
C SER A 171 52.11 6.43 -23.82
N TYR A 172 52.47 5.27 -24.35
CA TYR A 172 53.87 4.87 -24.44
C TYR A 172 54.48 5.65 -25.60
N HIS A 173 55.27 6.67 -25.29
CA HIS A 173 56.08 7.36 -26.29
C HIS A 173 57.30 6.46 -26.60
N PRO A 174 57.45 5.89 -27.81
CA PRO A 174 58.50 4.91 -28.11
C PRO A 174 59.93 5.49 -28.16
N LEU A 175 60.09 6.81 -27.99
CA LEU A 175 61.34 7.50 -28.28
C LEU A 175 62.20 7.80 -27.04
N GLN A 176 61.63 8.17 -25.88
CA GLN A 176 62.46 8.37 -24.68
C GLN A 176 63.11 7.09 -24.13
N ILE A 177 62.47 5.93 -24.34
CA ILE A 177 63.03 4.64 -23.91
C ILE A 177 64.19 4.22 -24.83
N ARG A 178 64.12 4.56 -26.12
CA ARG A 178 65.18 4.25 -27.08
C ARG A 178 66.41 5.11 -26.84
N ASP A 179 66.25 6.41 -26.61
CA ASP A 179 67.40 7.29 -26.41
C ASP A 179 68.19 6.91 -25.14
N SER A 180 67.48 6.55 -24.06
CA SER A 180 68.11 6.10 -22.80
C SER A 180 68.76 4.70 -22.93
N LEU A 181 68.19 3.79 -23.74
CA LEU A 181 68.76 2.46 -23.96
C LEU A 181 69.91 2.47 -24.97
N ILE A 182 69.89 3.37 -25.94
CA ILE A 182 70.98 3.55 -26.90
C ILE A 182 72.21 4.11 -26.17
N GLU A 183 72.03 5.12 -25.31
CA GLU A 183 73.12 5.68 -24.50
C GLU A 183 73.69 4.65 -23.50
N ALA A 184 72.84 3.78 -22.94
CA ALA A 184 73.29 2.69 -22.07
C ALA A 184 73.95 1.51 -22.81
N LEU A 185 73.62 1.28 -24.08
CA LEU A 185 74.20 0.21 -24.91
C LEU A 185 75.52 0.63 -25.57
N GLU A 186 75.70 1.92 -25.88
CA GLU A 186 76.98 2.46 -26.35
C GLU A 186 78.06 2.37 -25.25
N PHE A 187 77.67 2.64 -24.00
CA PHE A 187 78.57 2.53 -22.83
C PHE A 187 79.05 1.10 -22.53
N LEU A 188 78.29 0.07 -22.91
CA LEU A 188 78.65 -1.35 -22.68
C LEU A 188 79.37 -2.00 -23.87
N ALA A 189 79.41 -1.33 -25.03
CA ALA A 189 80.07 -1.85 -26.22
C ALA A 189 81.55 -1.46 -26.31
N GLU A 190 82.01 -0.46 -25.56
CA GLU A 190 83.38 0.07 -25.68
C GLU A 190 84.44 -0.74 -24.91
N ASP A 191 84.04 -1.55 -23.93
CA ASP A 191 84.99 -2.34 -23.10
C ASP A 191 85.26 -3.77 -23.59
N ASN A 192 84.60 -4.24 -24.65
CA ASN A 192 84.66 -5.66 -25.06
C ASN A 192 85.51 -5.94 -26.32
N ALA A 193 86.33 -5.00 -26.76
CA ALA A 193 87.20 -5.13 -27.94
C ALA A 193 88.58 -5.76 -27.65
N ALA A 194 88.68 -6.68 -26.67
CA ALA A 194 89.94 -7.36 -26.36
C ALA A 194 89.74 -8.82 -25.88
N ALA A 195 89.41 -9.73 -26.80
CA ALA A 195 89.65 -11.19 -26.72
C ALA A 195 89.18 -11.82 -28.05
N ASP A 196 89.95 -11.79 -29.14
CA ASP A 196 91.06 -12.69 -29.50
C ASP A 196 90.74 -14.21 -29.52
N GLN A 197 90.57 -14.71 -30.76
CA GLN A 197 90.95 -16.02 -31.35
C GLN A 197 90.66 -17.37 -30.65
N LEU A 198 89.95 -18.30 -31.34
CA LEU A 198 90.53 -19.47 -32.07
C LEU A 198 89.45 -20.36 -32.76
N GLN A 199 89.85 -20.97 -33.89
CA GLN A 199 89.22 -21.97 -34.79
C GLN A 199 88.27 -23.05 -34.21
N ASP A 200 87.25 -23.50 -34.98
CA ASP A 200 87.33 -24.57 -36.02
C ASP A 200 85.91 -24.94 -36.58
N PRO A 201 85.69 -25.04 -37.91
CA PRO A 201 84.39 -25.40 -38.50
C PRO A 201 84.40 -26.82 -39.09
N SER A 202 83.89 -27.82 -38.36
CA SER A 202 83.62 -29.15 -38.94
C SER A 202 82.83 -30.05 -38.00
N ALA A 203 81.51 -30.18 -38.19
CA ALA A 203 80.79 -31.43 -37.92
C ALA A 203 79.39 -31.38 -38.57
N LEU A 204 79.26 -32.12 -39.66
CA LEU A 204 78.04 -32.45 -40.38
C LEU A 204 77.10 -33.32 -39.53
N ALA A 205 75.80 -33.05 -39.58
CA ALA A 205 74.78 -33.91 -40.23
C ALA A 205 73.37 -33.66 -39.67
N PRO A 206 72.32 -33.68 -40.52
CA PRO A 206 70.94 -33.49 -40.11
C PRO A 206 70.29 -34.83 -39.73
N PHE A 207 69.50 -34.86 -38.66
CA PHE A 207 68.62 -35.99 -38.36
C PHE A 207 67.16 -35.60 -38.50
N TYR A 208 66.55 -36.21 -39.52
CA TYR A 208 65.12 -36.30 -39.80
C TYR A 208 64.49 -37.24 -38.76
N VAL A 209 63.33 -36.88 -38.19
CA VAL A 209 62.43 -37.80 -37.48
C VAL A 209 61.01 -37.37 -37.85
N GLN A 210 60.42 -37.99 -38.88
CA GLN A 210 59.58 -39.21 -38.84
C GLN A 210 58.20 -38.93 -38.21
N CYS A 211 57.22 -38.72 -39.08
CA CYS A 211 55.81 -38.80 -38.76
C CYS A 211 55.37 -40.26 -38.84
N ASP A 212 54.83 -40.82 -37.78
CA ASP A 212 54.04 -42.05 -37.83
C ASP A 212 52.61 -41.73 -37.38
N GLY A 213 51.65 -42.07 -38.24
CA GLY A 213 50.22 -42.03 -37.98
C GLY A 213 49.69 -43.33 -37.39
N VAL A 214 48.38 -43.56 -37.60
CA VAL A 214 47.53 -44.74 -37.29
C VAL A 214 47.00 -44.81 -35.84
N ASP A 215 45.73 -45.05 -35.50
CA ASP A 215 44.44 -45.42 -36.15
C ASP A 215 43.29 -45.06 -35.15
N ALA A 216 42.13 -44.52 -35.54
CA ALA A 216 40.88 -45.17 -36.00
C ALA A 216 40.09 -46.07 -34.98
N ALA A 217 38.79 -45.75 -34.83
CA ALA A 217 37.64 -46.51 -34.28
C ALA A 217 37.64 -46.85 -32.76
N THR A 218 36.57 -46.71 -31.96
CA THR A 218 35.16 -47.18 -32.05
C THR A 218 34.40 -46.48 -30.88
N GLY A 219 33.22 -45.86 -30.99
CA GLY A 219 31.89 -46.48 -31.06
C GLY A 219 31.28 -46.76 -29.67
N TYR A 220 30.39 -45.89 -29.18
CA TYR A 220 29.05 -46.15 -28.61
C TYR A 220 28.42 -44.83 -28.12
#